data_AF-A0A428U6P2-F1
#
_entry.id   AF-A0A428U6P2-F1
#
_cell.length_a   1.000
_cell.length_b   1.000
_cell.length_c   1.000
_cell.angle_alpha   90.00
_cell.angle_beta   90.00
_cell.angle_gamma   90.00
#
_symmetry.space_group_name_H-M   'P 1'
#
loop_
_entity.id
_entity.type
_entity.pdbx_description
1 polymer ?
#
loop_
_entity_poly.entity_id
_entity_poly.type
_entity_poly.pdbx_seq_one_letter_code
_entity_poly.pdbx_strand_id
1 'polypeptide(L)'
;MPAQRKQFKAALANALLQPKYACLATLTVLLWDPDPRNEEATLIPDDDEDRLSLGIRRVCELPTLVSLFLWGKWCLSHRAFTRFGPSVRSVFVDMSMTTPEGGWLLDVYPGSTEEEYDVESEFDSDSDDQGDTLPDIDSENSDVEDRLPRRAEAIANQDIPDKQVREVPNPETFTPLVTSFAQAVADSTSSSYLEFVEMRLTTELASMRLCYHGGAVGEDPGLGALPDFAQRIIRAEKVDTKRWKFDAYGGITASGWKIPVAMWDAMEKVVGAAHIETNVDRMGRD
;
A
#
# COMPACT_ATOMS: atom_id res chain seq x y z
N MET A 1 16.17 7.66 -13.71
CA MET A 1 15.40 7.53 -12.44
C MET A 1 15.34 6.08 -11.90
N PRO A 2 15.02 5.03 -12.69
CA PRO A 2 14.85 3.66 -12.16
C PRO A 2 16.07 3.08 -11.42
N ALA A 3 17.28 3.34 -11.92
CA ALA A 3 18.52 2.86 -11.30
C ALA A 3 18.76 3.43 -9.89
N GLN A 4 18.41 4.69 -9.63
CA GLN A 4 18.54 5.30 -8.31
C GLN A 4 17.53 4.70 -7.32
N ARG A 5 16.29 4.43 -7.77
CA ARG A 5 15.27 3.76 -6.97
C ARG A 5 15.69 2.35 -6.57
N LYS A 6 16.23 1.56 -7.51
CA LYS A 6 16.84 0.24 -7.25
C LYS A 6 17.94 0.33 -6.19
N GLN A 7 18.88 1.26 -6.35
CA GLN A 7 19.99 1.45 -5.40
C GLN A 7 19.52 1.87 -4.01
N PHE A 8 18.56 2.80 -3.92
CA PHE A 8 18.00 3.23 -2.65
C PHE A 8 17.31 2.07 -1.92
N LYS A 9 16.45 1.31 -2.62
CA LYS A 9 15.76 0.16 -2.03
C LYS A 9 16.74 -0.93 -1.60
N ALA A 10 17.77 -1.21 -2.39
CA ALA A 10 18.81 -2.15 -2.01
C ALA A 10 19.59 -1.68 -0.77
N ALA A 11 19.95 -0.39 -0.68
CA ALA A 11 20.60 0.18 0.49
C ALA A 11 19.73 0.11 1.74
N LEU A 12 18.44 0.45 1.61
CA LEU A 12 17.46 0.37 2.69
C LEU A 12 17.25 -1.08 3.15
N ALA A 13 17.07 -2.02 2.22
CA ALA A 13 16.95 -3.44 2.52
C ALA A 13 18.19 -3.95 3.28
N ASN A 14 19.39 -3.59 2.81
CA ASN A 14 20.63 -3.95 3.49
C ASN A 14 20.74 -3.35 4.87
N ALA A 15 20.28 -2.12 5.09
CA ALA A 15 20.22 -1.51 6.42
C ALA A 15 19.29 -2.30 7.35
N LEU A 16 18.04 -2.54 6.92
CA LEU A 16 17.02 -3.26 7.69
C LEU A 16 17.40 -4.71 8.03
N LEU A 17 18.18 -5.36 7.16
CA LEU A 17 18.71 -6.70 7.38
C LEU A 17 19.91 -6.73 8.36
N GLN A 18 20.49 -5.60 8.78
CA GLN A 18 21.60 -5.62 9.73
C GLN A 18 21.16 -6.04 11.14
N PRO A 19 21.99 -6.80 11.87
CA PRO A 19 21.70 -7.25 13.24
C PRO A 19 21.79 -6.14 14.30
N LYS A 20 21.95 -4.87 13.91
CA LYS A 20 22.25 -3.76 14.84
C LYS A 20 21.02 -3.20 15.58
N TYR A 21 19.82 -3.70 15.27
CA TYR A 21 18.56 -3.21 15.84
C TYR A 21 18.15 -3.90 17.15
N ALA A 22 19.12 -4.28 18.00
CA ALA A 22 18.86 -5.04 19.22
C ALA A 22 17.96 -4.33 20.25
N CYS A 23 17.81 -3.00 20.15
CA CYS A 23 16.97 -2.18 21.02
C CYS A 23 15.99 -1.31 20.24
N LEU A 24 15.71 -1.64 18.97
CA LEU A 24 14.79 -0.85 18.16
C LEU A 24 13.36 -1.01 18.70
N ALA A 25 12.81 0.06 19.26
CA ALA A 25 11.45 0.11 19.78
C ALA A 25 10.45 0.69 18.77
N THR A 26 10.86 1.71 18.02
CA THR A 26 9.99 2.38 17.05
C THR A 26 10.75 2.58 15.74
N LEU A 27 10.13 2.18 14.64
CA LEU A 27 10.62 2.49 13.30
C LEU A 27 9.53 3.24 12.52
N THR A 28 9.86 4.47 12.12
CA THR A 28 9.02 5.27 11.23
C THR A 28 9.83 5.62 10.00
N VAL A 29 9.34 5.25 8.83
CA VAL A 29 9.96 5.60 7.55
C VAL A 29 8.90 6.23 6.67
N LEU A 30 9.22 7.41 6.13
CA LEU A 30 8.40 8.13 5.17
C LEU A 30 9.16 8.19 3.86
N LEU A 31 8.59 7.57 2.82
CA LEU A 31 9.09 7.68 1.47
C LEU A 31 8.32 8.77 0.74
N TRP A 32 9.06 9.70 0.13
CA TRP A 32 8.50 10.67 -0.80
C TRP A 32 8.67 10.18 -2.25
N ASP A 33 8.74 8.86 -2.44
CA ASP A 33 8.87 8.23 -3.75
C ASP A 33 7.46 8.06 -4.34
N PRO A 34 7.16 8.59 -5.54
CA PRO A 34 5.90 8.32 -6.20
C PRO A 34 5.74 6.81 -6.48
N ASP A 35 4.50 6.33 -6.44
CA ASP A 35 4.14 4.95 -6.75
C ASP A 35 4.76 4.55 -8.12
N PRO A 36 5.50 3.42 -8.25
CA PRO A 36 5.99 2.99 -9.55
C PRO A 36 4.82 2.77 -10.51
N ARG A 37 4.79 3.53 -11.60
CA ARG A 37 3.61 3.62 -12.47
C ARG A 37 3.62 2.61 -13.64
N ASN A 38 4.63 1.73 -13.76
CA ASN A 38 4.79 0.77 -14.86
C ASN A 38 5.42 -0.58 -14.44
N GLU A 39 5.11 -1.64 -15.20
CA GLU A 39 5.63 -3.02 -15.07
C GLU A 39 7.16 -3.12 -15.25
N GLU A 40 7.76 -2.14 -15.92
CA GLU A 40 9.19 -2.14 -16.26
C GLU A 40 10.09 -1.72 -15.09
N ALA A 41 9.52 -1.24 -13.99
CA ALA A 41 10.25 -0.94 -12.78
C ALA A 41 10.32 -2.20 -11.90
N THR A 42 10.95 -3.28 -12.35
CA THR A 42 11.42 -4.31 -11.41
C THR A 42 12.33 -3.60 -10.41
N LEU A 43 12.03 -3.68 -9.12
CA LEU A 43 12.76 -2.96 -8.07
C LEU A 43 13.80 -3.83 -7.38
N ILE A 44 13.69 -5.13 -7.60
CA ILE A 44 14.69 -6.11 -7.22
C ILE A 44 15.85 -6.03 -8.24
N PRO A 45 17.11 -5.99 -7.79
CA PRO A 45 18.25 -6.20 -8.68
C PRO A 45 18.16 -7.56 -9.38
N ASP A 46 18.67 -7.68 -10.60
CA ASP A 46 18.65 -8.96 -11.33
C ASP A 46 19.35 -10.05 -10.48
N ASP A 47 18.74 -11.24 -10.39
CA ASP A 47 19.17 -12.41 -9.59
C ASP A 47 19.12 -12.28 -8.05
N ASP A 48 18.56 -11.21 -7.49
CA ASP A 48 18.40 -11.04 -6.03
C ASP A 48 17.00 -11.47 -5.53
N GLU A 49 16.89 -11.84 -4.27
CA GLU A 49 15.59 -12.04 -3.59
C GLU A 49 14.96 -10.68 -3.22
N ASP A 50 13.66 -10.64 -2.92
CA ASP A 50 12.98 -9.48 -2.33
C ASP A 50 13.49 -9.15 -0.91
N ARG A 51 14.71 -8.61 -0.85
CA ARG A 51 15.44 -8.29 0.37
C ARG A 51 14.76 -7.19 1.17
N LEU A 52 13.99 -6.31 0.53
CA LEU A 52 13.28 -5.23 1.23
C LEU A 52 12.14 -5.82 2.06
N SER A 53 11.29 -6.67 1.47
CA SER A 53 10.24 -7.35 2.22
C SER A 53 10.82 -8.26 3.29
N LEU A 54 11.94 -8.95 3.03
CA LEU A 54 12.64 -9.72 4.06
C LEU A 54 13.20 -8.84 5.20
N GLY A 55 13.70 -7.65 4.88
CA GLY A 55 14.14 -6.66 5.86
C GLY A 55 12.99 -6.19 6.75
N ILE A 56 11.85 -5.87 6.13
CA ILE A 56 10.63 -5.50 6.87
C ILE A 56 10.14 -6.66 7.73
N ARG A 57 10.09 -7.88 7.19
CA ARG A 57 9.75 -9.08 7.96
C ARG A 57 10.64 -9.23 9.19
N ARG A 58 11.96 -9.14 9.02
CA ARG A 58 12.91 -9.22 10.14
C ARG A 58 12.61 -8.17 11.20
N VAL A 59 12.33 -6.93 10.79
CA VAL A 59 11.98 -5.83 11.70
C VAL A 59 10.68 -6.13 12.43
N CYS A 60 9.62 -6.53 11.72
CA CYS A 60 8.33 -6.92 12.29
C CYS A 60 8.46 -8.02 13.35
N GLU A 61 9.42 -8.94 13.17
CA GLU A 61 9.68 -10.06 14.07
C GLU A 61 10.60 -9.70 15.27
N LEU A 62 11.14 -8.47 15.35
CA LEU A 62 12.04 -8.08 16.43
C LEU A 62 11.34 -8.12 17.80
N PRO A 63 11.97 -8.68 18.84
CA PRO A 63 11.39 -8.79 20.17
C PRO A 63 11.21 -7.44 20.86
N THR A 64 11.98 -6.41 20.48
CA THR A 64 11.93 -5.09 21.09
C THR A 64 11.01 -4.11 20.37
N LEU A 65 10.57 -4.45 19.16
CA LEU A 65 9.77 -3.55 18.34
C LEU A 65 8.39 -3.38 18.98
N VAL A 66 8.01 -2.13 19.20
CA VAL A 66 6.71 -1.70 19.73
C VAL A 66 5.85 -1.11 18.61
N SER A 67 6.46 -0.32 17.72
CA SER A 67 5.70 0.34 16.66
C SER A 67 6.43 0.43 15.32
N LEU A 68 5.71 0.16 14.24
CA LEU A 68 6.18 0.25 12.85
C LEU A 68 5.25 1.14 12.02
N PHE A 69 5.80 2.16 11.38
CA PHE A 69 5.04 3.01 10.48
C PHE A 69 5.77 3.21 9.16
N LEU A 70 5.17 2.67 8.10
CA LEU A 70 5.69 2.73 6.74
C LEU A 70 4.78 3.63 5.90
N TRP A 71 5.21 4.88 5.75
CA TRP A 71 4.50 5.90 4.97
C TRP A 71 5.10 6.04 3.57
N GLY A 72 4.26 6.39 2.61
CA GLY A 72 4.69 6.64 1.25
C GLY A 72 4.85 5.36 0.43
N LYS A 73 3.73 4.87 -0.10
CA LYS A 73 3.62 3.85 -1.16
C LYS A 73 4.74 2.81 -1.18
N TRP A 74 4.67 1.89 -0.22
CA TRP A 74 5.61 0.80 -0.06
C TRP A 74 5.34 -0.34 -1.03
N CYS A 75 6.30 -0.64 -1.90
CA CYS A 75 6.28 -1.85 -2.72
C CYS A 75 6.82 -3.00 -1.86
N LEU A 76 5.92 -3.84 -1.35
CA LEU A 76 6.24 -5.01 -0.54
C LEU A 76 5.47 -6.23 -1.08
N SER A 77 6.07 -7.40 -1.00
CA SER A 77 5.39 -8.65 -1.28
C SER A 77 4.77 -9.24 -0.01
N HIS A 78 3.94 -10.27 -0.18
CA HIS A 78 3.38 -11.05 0.93
C HIS A 78 4.45 -11.60 1.89
N ARG A 79 5.71 -11.73 1.44
CA ARG A 79 6.82 -12.21 2.29
C ARG A 79 7.18 -11.25 3.41
N ALA A 80 6.75 -9.98 3.34
CA ALA A 80 6.98 -8.99 4.39
C ALA A 80 6.21 -9.29 5.68
N PHE A 81 5.12 -10.04 5.61
CA PHE A 81 4.20 -10.24 6.72
C PHE A 81 3.99 -11.73 7.01
N THR A 82 4.56 -12.17 8.12
CA THR A 82 4.48 -13.56 8.58
C THR A 82 4.00 -13.64 10.02
N ARG A 83 4.53 -12.78 10.88
CA ARG A 83 4.12 -12.60 12.28
C ARG A 83 4.66 -11.26 12.78
N PHE A 84 4.04 -10.71 13.82
CA PHE A 84 4.59 -9.60 14.57
C PHE A 84 5.26 -10.08 15.85
N GLY A 85 6.33 -9.39 16.23
CA GLY A 85 7.12 -9.67 17.41
C GLY A 85 6.32 -9.47 18.71
N PRO A 86 6.80 -10.03 19.82
CA PRO A 86 6.05 -10.10 21.06
C PRO A 86 5.71 -8.74 21.71
N SER A 87 6.44 -7.67 21.38
CA SER A 87 6.21 -6.34 21.93
C SER A 87 5.47 -5.40 20.99
N VAL A 88 5.14 -5.84 19.78
CA VAL A 88 4.50 -4.99 18.76
C VAL A 88 3.08 -4.64 19.21
N ARG A 89 2.78 -3.35 19.18
CA ARG A 89 1.47 -2.78 19.51
C ARG A 89 0.82 -2.07 18.35
N SER A 90 1.62 -1.38 17.53
CA SER A 90 1.12 -0.54 16.44
C SER A 90 1.84 -0.82 15.13
N VAL A 91 1.10 -1.11 14.07
CA VAL A 91 1.65 -1.28 12.71
C VAL A 91 0.81 -0.47 11.74
N PHE A 92 1.48 0.29 10.88
CA PHE A 92 0.84 0.97 9.75
C PHE A 92 1.67 0.80 8.49
N VAL A 93 1.01 0.46 7.38
CA VAL A 93 1.65 0.36 6.07
C VAL A 93 0.77 0.97 4.99
N ASP A 94 1.30 1.97 4.28
CA ASP A 94 0.71 2.51 3.05
C ASP A 94 1.33 1.81 1.85
N MET A 95 0.57 0.93 1.20
CA MET A 95 1.01 0.10 0.09
C MET A 95 1.04 0.86 -1.23
N SER A 96 2.03 0.51 -2.06
CA SER A 96 2.10 0.85 -3.49
C SER A 96 1.19 -0.07 -4.31
N MET A 97 0.81 0.36 -5.52
CA MET A 97 0.10 -0.47 -6.50
C MET A 97 0.94 -1.58 -7.13
N THR A 98 2.26 -1.59 -6.91
CA THR A 98 3.19 -2.55 -7.52
C THR A 98 3.91 -3.41 -6.49
N THR A 99 4.24 -4.63 -6.89
CA THR A 99 5.09 -5.54 -6.14
C THR A 99 6.57 -5.21 -6.41
N PRO A 100 7.50 -5.66 -5.55
CA PRO A 100 8.93 -5.49 -5.78
C PRO A 100 9.43 -6.05 -7.12
N GLU A 101 8.78 -7.12 -7.62
CA GLU A 101 9.11 -7.76 -8.91
C GLU A 101 8.62 -6.93 -10.13
N GLY A 102 7.79 -5.91 -9.91
CA GLY A 102 7.19 -5.08 -10.97
C GLY A 102 5.76 -5.50 -11.35
N GLY A 103 5.21 -6.54 -10.71
CA GLY A 103 3.82 -6.94 -10.94
C GLY A 103 2.82 -5.98 -10.30
N TRP A 104 1.61 -5.90 -10.83
CA TRP A 104 0.55 -5.05 -10.27
C TRP A 104 -0.22 -5.76 -9.16
N LEU A 105 -0.70 -5.00 -8.17
CA LEU A 105 -1.69 -5.46 -7.20
C LEU A 105 -3.11 -5.41 -7.76
N LEU A 106 -3.38 -4.51 -8.72
CA LEU A 106 -4.69 -4.40 -9.36
C LEU A 106 -4.55 -4.62 -10.87
N ASP A 107 -5.44 -5.42 -11.44
CA ASP A 107 -5.58 -5.71 -12.86
C ASP A 107 -6.61 -4.80 -13.53
N VAL A 108 -6.56 -4.79 -14.87
CA VAL A 108 -7.53 -4.10 -15.72
C VAL A 108 -8.88 -4.82 -15.67
N TYR A 109 -9.97 -4.07 -15.55
CA TYR A 109 -11.30 -4.66 -15.61
C TYR A 109 -11.59 -5.19 -17.03
N PRO A 110 -11.97 -6.47 -17.22
CA PRO A 110 -12.16 -7.05 -18.56
C PRO A 110 -13.24 -6.37 -19.41
N GLY A 111 -14.10 -5.55 -18.79
CA GLY A 111 -15.14 -4.76 -19.45
C GLY A 111 -14.85 -3.26 -19.51
N SER A 112 -13.68 -2.79 -19.05
CA SER A 112 -13.29 -1.40 -19.29
C SER A 112 -12.95 -1.30 -20.77
N THR A 113 -13.84 -0.68 -21.56
CA THR A 113 -13.38 -0.08 -22.81
C THR A 113 -12.27 0.90 -22.42
N GLU A 114 -11.17 0.90 -23.18
CA GLU A 114 -10.08 1.88 -23.05
C GLU A 114 -10.57 3.29 -23.45
N GLU A 115 -11.75 3.70 -22.99
CA GLU A 115 -12.20 5.07 -23.13
C GLU A 115 -11.26 5.90 -22.29
N GLU A 116 -10.54 6.79 -22.97
CA GLU A 116 -9.77 7.87 -22.37
C GLU A 116 -10.66 8.56 -21.35
N TYR A 117 -10.48 8.23 -20.09
CA TYR A 117 -10.85 9.16 -19.04
C TYR A 117 -9.88 10.33 -19.18
N ASP A 118 -10.25 11.28 -20.03
CA ASP A 118 -9.84 12.66 -19.88
C ASP A 118 -10.43 13.15 -18.56
N VAL A 119 -9.78 12.73 -17.47
CA VAL A 119 -9.92 13.40 -16.20
C VAL A 119 -9.22 14.73 -16.39
N GLU A 120 -9.97 15.71 -16.92
CA GLU A 120 -9.75 17.11 -16.57
C GLU A 120 -9.88 17.20 -15.05
N SER A 121 -8.83 16.81 -14.34
CA SER A 121 -8.78 16.96 -12.90
C SER A 121 -8.74 18.45 -12.62
N GLU A 122 -9.66 18.90 -11.77
CA GLU A 122 -9.93 20.23 -11.19
C GLU A 122 -8.70 21.05 -10.70
N PHE A 123 -7.66 21.15 -11.53
CA PHE A 123 -6.49 22.03 -11.36
C PHE A 123 -6.49 23.16 -12.39
N ASP A 124 -7.50 23.25 -13.26
CA ASP A 124 -7.77 24.41 -14.11
C ASP A 124 -8.63 25.42 -13.36
N SER A 125 -8.04 25.94 -12.29
CA SER A 125 -8.39 27.25 -11.76
C SER A 125 -7.32 28.25 -12.20
N ASP A 126 -6.97 28.27 -13.49
CA ASP A 126 -6.46 29.45 -14.16
C ASP A 126 -6.87 29.32 -15.63
N SER A 127 -8.02 29.91 -15.93
CA SER A 127 -8.48 30.23 -17.27
C SER A 127 -7.36 30.89 -18.08
N ASP A 128 -6.92 30.25 -19.18
CA ASP A 128 -6.61 30.90 -20.47
C ASP A 128 -5.93 29.96 -21.50
N ASP A 129 -6.10 28.63 -21.45
CA ASP A 129 -5.59 27.76 -22.54
C ASP A 129 -6.73 27.34 -23.49
N GLN A 130 -6.96 28.16 -24.51
CA GLN A 130 -7.76 27.76 -25.66
C GLN A 130 -6.90 26.94 -26.62
N GLY A 131 -7.15 25.63 -26.70
CA GLY A 131 -6.75 24.84 -27.87
C GLY A 131 -6.40 23.39 -27.59
N ASP A 132 -7.39 22.55 -27.28
CA ASP A 132 -7.27 21.09 -27.36
C ASP A 132 -7.20 20.63 -28.81
N THR A 133 -6.08 20.89 -29.45
CA THR A 133 -5.71 20.23 -30.69
C THR A 133 -4.23 19.94 -30.59
N LEU A 134 -3.88 18.65 -30.53
CA LEU A 134 -2.50 18.19 -30.66
C LEU A 134 -1.89 18.91 -31.88
N PRO A 135 -0.80 19.69 -31.72
CA PRO A 135 -0.17 20.30 -32.88
C PRO A 135 0.33 19.19 -33.80
N ASP A 136 -0.05 19.24 -35.07
CA ASP A 136 0.60 18.45 -36.11
C ASP A 136 2.10 18.77 -36.04
N ILE A 137 2.91 17.74 -35.82
CA ILE A 137 4.37 17.85 -35.81
C ILE A 137 4.81 18.11 -37.25
N ASP A 138 4.69 19.36 -37.68
CA ASP A 138 5.17 19.83 -38.98
C ASP A 138 6.66 20.13 -38.86
N SER A 139 7.47 19.18 -39.35
CA SER A 139 8.93 19.25 -39.34
C SER A 139 9.53 20.45 -40.11
N GLU A 140 8.70 21.27 -40.77
CA GLU A 140 9.15 22.44 -41.55
C GLU A 140 9.31 23.75 -40.74
N ASN A 141 8.87 23.85 -39.49
CA ASN A 141 9.00 25.09 -38.67
C ASN A 141 9.72 24.87 -37.33
N SER A 142 11.06 24.78 -37.34
CA SER A 142 11.89 24.61 -36.12
C SER A 142 12.01 25.84 -35.20
N ASP A 143 11.24 26.90 -35.44
CA ASP A 143 11.36 28.19 -34.74
C ASP A 143 10.25 28.41 -33.70
N VAL A 144 9.29 27.49 -33.60
CA VAL A 144 8.28 27.47 -32.54
C VAL A 144 8.78 26.50 -31.47
N GLU A 145 8.84 26.95 -30.21
CA GLU A 145 9.07 26.02 -29.10
C GLU A 145 7.91 25.02 -29.10
N ASP A 146 8.14 23.81 -29.64
CA ASP A 146 7.28 22.64 -29.51
C ASP A 146 7.24 22.19 -28.05
N ARG A 147 6.72 23.05 -27.17
CA ARG A 147 6.44 22.69 -25.79
C ARG A 147 5.23 21.77 -25.82
N LEU A 148 5.48 20.49 -25.61
CA LEU A 148 4.43 19.58 -25.20
C LEU A 148 3.69 20.21 -24.01
N PRO A 149 2.35 20.19 -23.99
CA PRO A 149 1.60 20.55 -22.79
C PRO A 149 2.18 19.82 -21.59
N ARG A 150 2.25 20.47 -20.41
CA ARG A 150 2.93 19.90 -19.23
C ARG A 150 2.48 18.47 -18.89
N ARG A 151 1.21 18.13 -19.17
CA ARG A 151 0.67 16.78 -19.02
C ARG A 151 1.24 15.81 -20.05
N ALA A 152 1.30 16.18 -21.33
CA ALA A 152 1.92 15.37 -22.38
C ALA A 152 3.44 15.22 -22.16
N GLU A 153 4.11 16.27 -21.68
CA GLU A 153 5.50 16.20 -21.24
C GLU A 153 5.66 15.26 -20.04
N ALA A 154 4.78 15.32 -19.04
CA ALA A 154 4.79 14.45 -17.89
C ALA A 154 4.43 12.99 -18.23
N ILE A 155 3.54 12.74 -19.19
CA ILE A 155 3.26 11.40 -19.73
C ILE A 155 4.47 10.89 -20.50
N ALA A 156 5.06 11.69 -21.37
CA ALA A 156 6.28 11.35 -22.13
C ALA A 156 7.48 11.09 -21.21
N ASN A 157 7.61 11.85 -20.12
CA ASN A 157 8.63 11.66 -19.08
C ASN A 157 8.29 10.52 -18.09
N GLN A 158 7.14 9.86 -18.25
CA GLN A 158 6.66 8.77 -17.40
C GLN A 158 6.40 9.18 -15.94
N ASP A 159 6.21 10.48 -15.72
CA ASP A 159 5.82 11.04 -14.44
C ASP A 159 4.32 10.82 -14.19
N ILE A 160 3.48 10.76 -15.23
CA ILE A 160 2.04 10.47 -15.20
C ILE A 160 1.74 9.22 -16.03
N PRO A 161 0.98 8.23 -15.52
CA PRO A 161 0.61 7.08 -16.34
C PRO A 161 -0.40 7.56 -17.38
N ASP A 162 -0.18 7.16 -18.64
CA ASP A 162 -1.04 7.56 -19.76
C ASP A 162 -2.52 7.20 -19.51
N LYS A 163 -2.78 6.07 -18.83
CA LYS A 163 -4.14 5.63 -18.46
C LYS A 163 -4.16 4.90 -17.11
N GLN A 164 -5.04 5.30 -16.20
CA GLN A 164 -5.35 4.55 -14.97
C GLN A 164 -6.57 3.68 -15.23
N VAL A 165 -6.34 2.38 -15.43
CA VAL A 165 -7.38 1.40 -15.82
C VAL A 165 -7.41 0.17 -14.91
N ARG A 166 -6.52 0.15 -13.91
CA ARG A 166 -6.31 -1.00 -13.02
C ARG A 166 -7.07 -0.81 -11.73
N GLU A 167 -8.08 -1.63 -11.53
CA GLU A 167 -9.02 -1.47 -10.41
C GLU A 167 -9.48 -2.80 -9.79
N VAL A 168 -9.19 -3.94 -10.45
CA VAL A 168 -9.61 -5.27 -10.01
C VAL A 168 -8.50 -5.92 -9.19
N PRO A 169 -8.75 -6.46 -7.99
CA PRO A 169 -7.71 -7.17 -7.24
C PRO A 169 -7.09 -8.33 -8.01
N ASN A 170 -5.77 -8.28 -8.19
CA ASN A 170 -5.03 -9.37 -8.83
C ASN A 170 -4.93 -10.57 -7.87
N PRO A 171 -5.37 -11.78 -8.28
CA PRO A 171 -5.40 -12.95 -7.40
C PRO A 171 -4.01 -13.51 -7.05
N GLU A 172 -2.97 -13.21 -7.83
CA GLU A 172 -1.61 -13.72 -7.64
C GLU A 172 -0.76 -12.80 -6.74
N THR A 173 -1.07 -11.51 -6.68
CA THR A 173 -0.26 -10.52 -5.94
C THR A 173 -1.02 -9.88 -4.77
N PHE A 174 -2.20 -9.32 -5.02
CA PHE A 174 -3.01 -8.62 -4.01
C PHE A 174 -3.55 -9.58 -2.97
N THR A 175 -4.20 -10.67 -3.42
CA THR A 175 -4.83 -11.63 -2.51
C THR A 175 -3.81 -12.25 -1.53
N PRO A 176 -2.63 -12.74 -1.97
CA PRO A 176 -1.61 -13.22 -1.04
C PRO A 176 -1.09 -12.15 -0.09
N LEU A 177 -0.91 -10.92 -0.57
CA LEU A 177 -0.44 -9.81 0.26
C LEU A 177 -1.42 -9.49 1.40
N VAL A 178 -2.69 -9.23 1.10
CA VAL A 178 -3.68 -8.87 2.14
C VAL A 178 -3.95 -10.04 3.08
N THR A 179 -3.92 -11.26 2.57
CA THR A 179 -4.07 -12.49 3.37
C THR A 179 -2.89 -12.66 4.33
N SER A 180 -1.65 -12.47 3.86
CA SER A 180 -0.44 -12.58 4.69
C SER A 180 -0.42 -11.57 5.83
N PHE A 181 -0.97 -10.37 5.60
CA PHE A 181 -1.07 -9.34 6.62
C PHE A 181 -2.07 -9.72 7.73
N ALA A 182 -3.26 -10.22 7.34
CA ALA A 182 -4.24 -10.74 8.30
C ALA A 182 -3.69 -11.96 9.08
N GLN A 183 -2.99 -12.86 8.40
CA GLN A 183 -2.32 -14.01 9.01
C GLN A 183 -1.22 -13.60 9.99
N ALA A 184 -0.43 -12.57 9.67
CA ALA A 184 0.61 -12.07 10.56
C ALA A 184 0.04 -11.62 11.91
N VAL A 185 -1.12 -10.97 11.93
CA VAL A 185 -1.84 -10.65 13.17
C VAL A 185 -2.29 -11.93 13.89
N ALA A 186 -2.85 -12.90 13.15
CA ALA A 186 -3.37 -14.14 13.71
C ALA A 186 -2.29 -15.09 14.28
N ASP A 187 -1.07 -15.00 13.76
CA ASP A 187 0.09 -15.80 14.19
C ASP A 187 0.97 -15.07 15.20
N SER A 188 0.65 -13.81 15.49
CA SER A 188 1.30 -13.06 16.55
C SER A 188 0.89 -13.60 17.91
N THR A 189 1.86 -14.07 18.69
CA THR A 189 1.67 -14.47 20.09
C THR A 189 1.21 -13.31 20.98
N SER A 190 1.28 -12.08 20.46
CA SER A 190 0.94 -10.83 21.13
C SER A 190 -0.38 -10.22 20.72
N SER A 191 -1.36 -11.01 20.27
CA SER A 191 -2.73 -10.51 20.07
C SER A 191 -3.29 -9.79 21.33
N SER A 192 -2.77 -10.07 22.54
CA SER A 192 -3.11 -9.35 23.78
C SER A 192 -2.51 -7.93 23.88
N TYR A 193 -1.41 -7.64 23.17
CA TYR A 193 -0.72 -6.34 23.20
C TYR A 193 -0.84 -5.56 21.88
N LEU A 194 -1.27 -6.21 20.79
CA LEU A 194 -1.58 -5.53 19.54
C LEU A 194 -2.79 -4.63 19.75
N GLU A 195 -2.56 -3.32 19.66
CA GLU A 195 -3.56 -2.26 19.83
C GLU A 195 -4.09 -1.79 18.48
N PHE A 196 -3.24 -1.72 17.46
CA PHE A 196 -3.59 -1.17 16.16
C PHE A 196 -2.74 -1.76 15.04
N VAL A 197 -3.37 -2.27 13.98
CA VAL A 197 -2.66 -2.74 12.78
C VAL A 197 -3.45 -2.32 11.55
N GLU A 198 -2.86 -1.51 10.68
CA GLU A 198 -3.53 -1.02 9.47
C GLU A 198 -2.65 -1.21 8.22
N MET A 199 -3.27 -1.76 7.17
CA MET A 199 -2.76 -1.75 5.81
C MET A 199 -3.72 -0.93 4.95
N ARG A 200 -3.16 0.00 4.18
CA ARG A 200 -3.92 0.84 3.25
C ARG A 200 -3.37 0.71 1.84
N LEU A 201 -4.28 0.60 0.87
CA LEU A 201 -3.99 0.80 -0.54
C LEU A 201 -4.96 1.87 -1.04
N THR A 202 -4.44 2.90 -1.73
CA THR A 202 -5.29 3.96 -2.28
C THR A 202 -4.74 4.37 -3.61
N THR A 203 -5.62 4.39 -4.60
CA THR A 203 -5.42 4.71 -6.00
C THR A 203 -6.57 5.65 -6.42
N GLU A 204 -6.58 6.13 -7.66
CA GLU A 204 -7.70 6.96 -8.13
C GLU A 204 -8.99 6.14 -8.33
N LEU A 205 -8.88 4.88 -8.76
CA LEU A 205 -10.02 4.04 -9.08
C LEU A 205 -10.45 3.07 -7.97
N ALA A 206 -9.59 2.85 -6.99
CA ALA A 206 -9.76 1.84 -5.97
C ALA A 206 -9.10 2.23 -4.65
N SER A 207 -9.75 1.89 -3.54
CA SER A 207 -9.20 2.06 -2.20
C SER A 207 -9.53 0.87 -1.32
N MET A 208 -8.61 0.50 -0.45
CA MET A 208 -8.75 -0.57 0.53
C MET A 208 -8.10 -0.15 1.85
N ARG A 209 -8.81 -0.40 2.94
CA ARG A 209 -8.34 -0.24 4.31
C ARG A 209 -8.65 -1.52 5.09
N LEU A 210 -7.59 -2.23 5.47
CA LEU A 210 -7.65 -3.40 6.35
C LEU A 210 -7.10 -3.01 7.71
N CYS A 211 -7.95 -2.95 8.72
CA CYS A 211 -7.61 -2.45 10.04
C CYS A 211 -8.01 -3.44 11.15
N TYR A 212 -7.10 -3.72 12.06
CA TYR A 212 -7.36 -4.41 13.32
C TYR A 212 -7.22 -3.43 14.48
N HIS A 213 -8.23 -3.44 15.35
CA HIS A 213 -8.21 -2.73 16.62
C HIS A 213 -8.14 -3.72 17.77
N GLY A 214 -7.13 -3.56 18.62
CA GLY A 214 -7.06 -4.21 19.91
C GLY A 214 -8.03 -3.57 20.91
N GLY A 215 -8.53 -4.36 21.85
CA GLY A 215 -9.32 -3.84 22.97
C GLY A 215 -8.47 -2.97 23.89
N ALA A 216 -9.06 -1.92 24.45
CA ALA A 216 -8.35 -0.93 25.26
C ALA A 216 -7.58 -1.55 26.45
N VAL A 217 -6.26 -1.31 26.51
CA VAL A 217 -5.44 -1.52 27.71
C VAL A 217 -4.75 -0.22 28.06
N GLY A 218 -5.46 0.65 28.79
CA GLY A 218 -4.91 1.87 29.39
C GLY A 218 -4.49 2.98 28.41
N GLU A 219 -3.99 4.10 28.94
CA GLU A 219 -3.27 5.09 28.15
C GLU A 219 -1.88 4.54 27.83
N ASP A 220 -1.54 4.36 26.55
CA ASP A 220 -0.19 3.94 26.18
C ASP A 220 0.78 5.13 26.31
N PRO A 221 1.75 5.11 27.23
CA PRO A 221 2.75 6.17 27.34
C PRO A 221 3.61 6.32 26.08
N GLY A 222 3.61 5.33 25.17
CA GLY A 222 4.29 5.36 23.88
C GLY A 222 3.60 6.18 22.77
N LEU A 223 2.30 6.48 22.91
CA LEU A 223 1.53 7.26 21.93
C LEU A 223 2.16 8.64 21.67
N GLY A 224 2.81 9.25 22.66
CA GLY A 224 3.46 10.55 22.54
C GLY A 224 4.65 10.58 21.56
N ALA A 225 5.22 9.42 21.20
CA ALA A 225 6.31 9.31 20.24
C ALA A 225 5.83 9.18 18.78
N LEU A 226 4.52 9.02 18.56
CA LEU A 226 3.93 8.88 17.24
C LEU A 226 3.69 10.25 16.60
N PRO A 227 3.74 10.38 15.26
CA PRO A 227 3.27 11.59 14.59
C PRO A 227 1.81 11.91 14.98
N ASP A 228 1.47 13.19 15.10
CA ASP A 228 0.14 13.66 15.56
C ASP A 228 -1.03 12.98 14.84
N PHE A 229 -0.91 12.74 13.54
CA PHE A 229 -1.99 12.10 12.79
C PHE A 229 -2.15 10.61 13.18
N ALA A 230 -1.06 9.89 13.50
CA ALA A 230 -1.10 8.50 13.96
C ALA A 230 -1.69 8.43 15.36
N GLN A 231 -1.35 9.40 16.22
CA GLN A 231 -2.02 9.57 17.51
C GLN A 231 -3.52 9.81 17.34
N ARG A 232 -3.93 10.63 16.37
CA ARG A 232 -5.35 10.89 16.10
C ARG A 232 -6.08 9.63 15.65
N ILE A 233 -5.51 8.83 14.76
CA ILE A 233 -6.13 7.59 14.28
C ILE A 233 -6.30 6.60 15.44
N ILE A 234 -5.25 6.37 16.23
CA ILE A 234 -5.28 5.44 17.37
C ILE A 234 -6.22 5.93 18.48
N ARG A 235 -6.31 7.25 18.72
CA ARG A 235 -7.20 7.82 19.74
C ARG A 235 -8.66 7.89 19.30
N ALA A 236 -8.93 8.09 18.02
CA ALA A 236 -10.29 8.24 17.50
C ALA A 236 -11.07 6.91 17.52
N GLU A 237 -10.38 5.78 17.43
CA GLU A 237 -10.98 4.45 17.38
C GLU A 237 -10.59 3.63 18.63
N LYS A 238 -10.73 4.21 19.83
CA LYS A 238 -10.73 3.41 21.07
C LYS A 238 -11.97 2.52 21.08
N VAL A 239 -11.77 1.23 20.87
CA VAL A 239 -12.84 0.23 20.90
C VAL A 239 -12.70 -0.60 22.16
N ASP A 240 -13.82 -0.82 22.85
CA ASP A 240 -13.85 -1.65 24.07
C ASP A 240 -13.56 -3.13 23.77
N THR A 241 -13.75 -3.56 22.52
CA THR A 241 -13.58 -4.93 22.05
C THR A 241 -12.63 -5.01 20.87
N LYS A 242 -11.91 -6.13 20.77
CA LYS A 242 -11.07 -6.42 19.61
C LYS A 242 -11.96 -6.56 18.38
N ARG A 243 -11.61 -5.91 17.27
CA ARG A 243 -12.37 -6.01 16.02
C ARG A 243 -11.48 -5.88 14.80
N TRP A 244 -11.94 -6.47 13.71
CA TRP A 244 -11.44 -6.21 12.37
C TRP A 244 -12.40 -5.30 11.62
N LYS A 245 -11.85 -4.40 10.81
CA LYS A 245 -12.58 -3.61 9.83
C LYS A 245 -11.90 -3.77 8.47
N PHE A 246 -12.64 -4.18 7.46
CA PHE A 246 -12.17 -4.24 6.08
C PHE A 246 -13.12 -3.44 5.18
N ASP A 247 -12.69 -2.25 4.80
CA ASP A 247 -13.41 -1.38 3.88
C ASP A 247 -12.69 -1.38 2.53
N ALA A 248 -13.43 -1.62 1.44
CA ALA A 248 -12.93 -1.41 0.09
C ALA A 248 -13.93 -0.61 -0.76
N TYR A 249 -13.44 0.12 -1.75
CA TYR A 249 -14.25 0.98 -2.62
C TYR A 249 -13.73 0.95 -4.06
N GLY A 250 -14.55 1.40 -4.99
CA GLY A 250 -14.22 1.49 -6.41
C GLY A 250 -14.17 0.12 -7.07
N GLY A 251 -13.20 -0.10 -7.96
CA GLY A 251 -13.09 -1.35 -8.73
C GLY A 251 -12.99 -2.62 -7.89
N ILE A 252 -12.46 -2.55 -6.67
CA ILE A 252 -12.41 -3.69 -5.74
C ILE A 252 -13.82 -4.19 -5.43
N THR A 253 -14.73 -3.29 -5.11
CA THR A 253 -16.14 -3.65 -4.86
C THR A 253 -16.91 -3.89 -6.15
N ALA A 254 -16.66 -3.09 -7.20
CA ALA A 254 -17.40 -3.17 -8.46
C ALA A 254 -17.13 -4.47 -9.23
N SER A 255 -15.91 -5.01 -9.14
CA SER A 255 -15.52 -6.29 -9.74
C SER A 255 -16.18 -7.51 -9.09
N GLY A 256 -16.89 -7.34 -7.97
CA GLY A 256 -17.46 -8.44 -7.20
C GLY A 256 -16.39 -9.31 -6.53
N TRP A 257 -15.18 -8.77 -6.30
CA TRP A 257 -14.15 -9.45 -5.53
C TRP A 257 -14.68 -9.78 -4.13
N LYS A 258 -14.32 -10.97 -3.65
CA LYS A 258 -14.76 -11.48 -2.35
C LYS A 258 -13.58 -11.77 -1.46
N ILE A 259 -13.75 -11.53 -0.16
CA ILE A 259 -12.73 -11.83 0.85
C ILE A 259 -12.41 -13.33 0.79
N PRO A 260 -11.15 -13.72 0.51
CA PRO A 260 -10.73 -15.11 0.43
C PRO A 260 -10.95 -15.83 1.76
N VAL A 261 -11.29 -17.12 1.69
CA VAL A 261 -11.56 -17.95 2.89
C VAL A 261 -10.38 -17.90 3.86
N ALA A 262 -9.14 -17.98 3.37
CA ALA A 262 -7.94 -17.93 4.20
C ALA A 262 -7.75 -16.60 4.95
N MET A 263 -8.09 -15.47 4.31
CA MET A 263 -8.05 -14.16 4.93
C MET A 263 -9.13 -14.05 6.00
N TRP A 264 -10.36 -14.45 5.66
CA TRP A 264 -11.48 -14.44 6.60
C TRP A 264 -11.20 -15.31 7.83
N ASP A 265 -10.72 -16.54 7.63
CA ASP A 265 -10.43 -17.48 8.72
C ASP A 265 -9.31 -16.93 9.63
N ALA A 266 -8.31 -16.22 9.06
CA ALA A 266 -7.30 -15.54 9.86
C ALA A 266 -7.88 -14.41 10.72
N MET A 267 -8.79 -13.60 10.17
CA MET A 267 -9.48 -12.54 10.91
C MET A 267 -10.37 -13.13 12.02
N GLU A 268 -11.16 -14.15 11.66
CA GLU A 268 -12.10 -14.84 12.56
C GLU A 268 -11.38 -15.54 13.71
N LYS A 269 -10.20 -16.13 13.46
CA LYS A 269 -9.35 -16.73 14.52
C LYS A 269 -8.99 -15.73 15.62
N VAL A 270 -8.86 -14.43 15.30
CA VAL A 270 -8.41 -13.40 16.25
C VAL A 270 -9.54 -12.79 17.06
N VAL A 271 -10.66 -12.46 16.41
CA VAL A 271 -11.76 -11.70 17.03
C VAL A 271 -13.10 -12.41 17.01
N GLY A 272 -13.25 -13.51 16.27
CA GLY A 272 -14.54 -14.16 15.99
C GLY A 272 -15.35 -13.42 14.94
N ALA A 273 -16.20 -14.14 14.19
CA ALA A 273 -16.92 -13.58 13.04
C ALA A 273 -17.84 -12.40 13.39
N ALA A 274 -18.39 -12.36 14.61
CA ALA A 274 -19.26 -11.27 15.07
C ALA A 274 -18.54 -9.92 15.25
N HIS A 275 -17.20 -9.92 15.25
CA HIS A 275 -16.37 -8.73 15.45
C HIS A 275 -15.58 -8.37 14.18
N ILE A 276 -16.06 -8.82 13.01
CA ILE A 276 -15.53 -8.43 11.70
C ILE A 276 -16.56 -7.52 11.02
N GLU A 277 -16.17 -6.27 10.80
CA GLU A 277 -16.95 -5.29 10.04
C GLU A 277 -16.40 -5.21 8.61
N THR A 278 -17.24 -5.34 7.60
CA THR A 278 -16.81 -5.19 6.20
C THR A 278 -17.95 -4.79 5.28
N ASN A 279 -17.63 -4.06 4.22
CA ASN A 279 -18.55 -3.76 3.11
C ASN A 279 -18.31 -4.66 1.87
N VAL A 280 -17.47 -5.69 1.99
CA VAL A 280 -17.13 -6.63 0.92
C VAL A 280 -17.64 -8.02 1.26
N ASP A 281 -18.19 -8.71 0.28
CA ASP A 281 -18.71 -10.07 0.45
C ASP A 281 -17.59 -11.08 0.78
N ARG A 282 -17.92 -12.08 1.61
CA ARG A 282 -17.05 -13.22 1.89
C ARG A 282 -17.16 -14.28 0.79
N MET A 283 -16.06 -14.93 0.43
CA MET A 283 -16.07 -16.11 -0.42
C MET A 283 -16.71 -17.32 0.31
N GLY A 284 -17.51 -18.12 -0.40
CA GLY A 284 -18.13 -19.33 0.15
C GLY A 284 -17.10 -20.39 0.52
N ARG A 285 -17.44 -21.27 1.48
CA ARG A 285 -16.70 -22.52 1.71
C ARG A 285 -17.34 -23.59 0.84
N ASP A 286 -16.64 -24.03 -0.20
CA ASP A 286 -17.00 -25.22 -0.98
C ASP A 286 -16.63 -26.51 -0.23
#